data_AF-A0A3E1EJ75-F1
#
_entry.id   AF-A0A3E1EJ75-F1
#
_cell.length_a   1.000
_cell.length_b   1.000
_cell.length_c   1.000
_cell.angle_alpha   90.00
_cell.angle_beta   90.00
_cell.angle_gamma   90.00
#
_symmetry.space_group_name_H-M   'P 1'
#
loop_
_entity.id
_entity.type
_entity.pdbx_description
1 polymer ?
#
loop_
_entity_poly.entity_id
_entity_poly.type
_entity_poly.pdbx_seq_one_letter_code
_entity_poly.pdbx_strand_id
1 'polypeptide(L)'
;FDSEKTPSGAPTSTSIVTLKIPASQLVGDSAHYSNLHDVVPELRSIPEKTKGVVLVTERLMPVDLDIVHPGTGELGEAEQRDSTKGGLVAVRRGNPAHPMEPITKLVIRPTQSQPSLKWKLRFSGGSKFKLWKDSSLTQAVVPEQTEFNSSAETVLFLEGLAKSSALGAESVKLLAVVGGQTVEAETVYFTVVEAQILVQVRFWIREGWIDVPWHPLDNPLADKIAGGDKRDNTFDLTPRFRVAQEAVLQPFKELNPSTPTYPSLHGIRQFSKVNKAGRSTLYHKPSSVSYPNLTYSASNQLFPWATPTAITSPSTTRMNVTPVPRPNDRTAKIRFHGAANDPLIVGSFDIDWDVNVAINASDPLQLKYSIDGWHDDYPAIEINMRPDVESPPFLSTGAGFTTNPQPYFWLHPLPSDVFALGNGSDITISPTKTGDVK
;
A
#
# COMPACT_ATOMS: atom_id res chain seq x y z
N PHE A 1 1.64 78.20 -45.30
CA PHE A 1 1.93 78.19 -46.74
C PHE A 1 0.87 77.34 -47.41
N ASP A 2 0.05 77.99 -48.22
CA ASP A 2 -1.09 77.43 -48.95
C ASP A 2 -0.67 76.37 -49.99
N SER A 3 -1.51 75.33 -50.18
CA SER A 3 -2.32 75.16 -51.39
C SER A 3 -3.04 73.78 -51.43
N GLU A 4 -4.37 73.86 -51.55
CA GLU A 4 -5.33 73.01 -52.32
C GLU A 4 -5.10 71.48 -52.43
N LYS A 5 -5.99 70.65 -51.83
CA LYS A 5 -7.18 69.94 -52.43
C LYS A 5 -6.80 68.95 -53.57
N THR A 6 -7.13 67.66 -53.60
CA THR A 6 -8.14 66.80 -52.91
C THR A 6 -7.80 65.28 -53.16
N PRO A 7 -8.60 64.28 -52.71
CA PRO A 7 -8.20 63.21 -51.80
C PRO A 7 -7.87 61.85 -52.48
N SER A 8 -6.97 61.08 -51.87
CA SER A 8 -6.76 59.67 -52.22
C SER A 8 -6.23 58.91 -51.00
N GLY A 9 -7.03 57.95 -50.51
CA GLY A 9 -6.57 56.78 -49.78
C GLY A 9 -6.07 57.02 -48.34
N ALA A 10 -6.91 56.70 -47.35
CA ALA A 10 -6.44 56.41 -46.00
C ALA A 10 -6.68 54.92 -45.68
N PRO A 11 -5.67 54.19 -45.17
CA PRO A 11 -5.76 52.76 -44.92
C PRO A 11 -6.58 52.47 -43.65
N THR A 12 -7.50 51.52 -43.71
CA THR A 12 -8.07 50.85 -42.54
C THR A 12 -7.00 49.97 -41.91
N SER A 13 -6.12 50.56 -41.10
CA SER A 13 -5.26 49.81 -40.18
C SER A 13 -5.95 49.77 -38.82
N THR A 14 -6.63 48.67 -38.53
CA THR A 14 -7.09 48.35 -37.18
C THR A 14 -5.86 47.93 -36.38
N SER A 15 -5.26 48.86 -35.65
CA SER A 15 -4.18 48.53 -34.71
C SER A 15 -4.77 47.78 -33.51
N ILE A 16 -4.56 46.46 -33.45
CA ILE A 16 -4.85 45.67 -32.27
C ILE A 16 -3.77 45.96 -31.23
N VAL A 17 -4.14 46.64 -30.14
CA VAL A 17 -3.27 46.84 -28.98
C VAL A 17 -3.59 45.73 -27.97
N THR A 18 -2.69 44.77 -27.83
CA THR A 18 -2.80 43.72 -26.80
C THR A 18 -2.26 44.26 -25.47
N LEU A 19 -3.14 44.55 -24.53
CA LEU A 19 -2.76 44.85 -23.14
C LEU A 19 -2.67 43.55 -22.36
N LYS A 20 -1.48 43.21 -21.85
CA LYS A 20 -1.28 42.11 -20.91
C LYS A 20 -1.50 42.61 -19.49
N ILE A 21 -2.62 42.22 -18.88
CA ILE A 21 -2.88 42.49 -17.45
C ILE A 21 -2.40 41.25 -16.66
N PRO A 22 -1.47 41.39 -15.70
CA PRO A 22 -1.04 40.30 -14.83
C PRO A 22 -2.21 39.79 -13.96
N ALA A 23 -2.31 38.48 -13.78
CA ALA A 23 -3.36 37.86 -12.94
C ALA A 23 -3.40 38.43 -11.50
N SER A 24 -2.26 38.90 -10.99
CA SER A 24 -2.15 39.55 -9.67
C SER A 24 -2.91 40.88 -9.54
N GLN A 25 -3.39 41.46 -10.64
CA GLN A 25 -4.19 42.69 -10.66
C GLN A 25 -5.70 42.42 -10.78
N LEU A 26 -6.13 41.16 -10.81
CA LEU A 26 -7.53 40.76 -10.79
C LEU A 26 -7.92 40.42 -9.34
N VAL A 27 -8.59 41.36 -8.65
CA VAL A 27 -9.07 41.17 -7.27
C VAL A 27 -10.59 40.96 -7.27
N GLY A 28 -11.04 39.71 -7.06
CA GLY A 28 -12.45 39.37 -6.84
C GLY A 28 -12.85 37.92 -7.18
N ASP A 29 -13.92 37.44 -6.55
CA ASP A 29 -14.50 36.10 -6.80
C ASP A 29 -15.35 36.09 -8.08
N SER A 30 -15.62 34.90 -8.62
CA SER A 30 -16.27 34.69 -9.94
C SER A 30 -17.61 35.43 -10.13
N ALA A 31 -18.34 35.71 -9.05
CA ALA A 31 -19.62 36.43 -9.07
C ALA A 31 -19.49 37.95 -9.25
N HIS A 32 -18.30 38.55 -9.07
CA HIS A 32 -18.11 40.01 -9.14
C HIS A 32 -17.90 40.56 -10.56
N TYR A 33 -17.76 39.71 -11.57
CA TYR A 33 -17.30 40.10 -12.91
C TYR A 33 -18.33 39.94 -14.04
N SER A 34 -19.60 39.66 -13.72
CA SER A 34 -20.67 39.58 -14.73
C SER A 34 -20.97 40.92 -15.42
N ASN A 35 -20.50 42.04 -14.86
CA ASN A 35 -20.58 43.36 -15.48
C ASN A 35 -19.17 43.92 -15.72
N LEU A 36 -18.54 43.54 -16.84
CA LEU A 36 -17.25 44.10 -17.28
C LEU A 36 -17.29 45.61 -17.59
N HIS A 37 -18.48 46.23 -17.58
CA HIS A 37 -18.63 47.69 -17.60
C HIS A 37 -18.30 48.37 -16.27
N ASP A 38 -18.34 47.65 -15.13
CA ASP A 38 -18.19 48.24 -13.79
C ASP A 38 -16.75 48.20 -13.24
N VAL A 39 -15.83 47.48 -13.89
CA VAL A 39 -14.41 47.35 -13.45
C VAL A 39 -13.48 48.35 -14.16
N VAL A 40 -14.00 49.17 -15.08
CA VAL A 40 -13.25 50.26 -15.73
C VAL A 40 -13.72 51.63 -15.26
N PRO A 41 -13.52 51.99 -13.98
CA PRO A 41 -13.35 53.39 -13.64
C PRO A 41 -12.09 53.58 -12.81
N GLU A 42 -10.91 53.61 -13.44
CA GLU A 42 -9.76 54.43 -12.96
C GLU A 42 -8.49 54.42 -13.84
N LEU A 43 -8.55 54.03 -15.12
CA LEU A 43 -7.44 54.36 -16.04
C LEU A 43 -7.56 55.84 -16.45
N ARG A 44 -6.97 56.73 -15.66
CA ARG A 44 -6.77 58.13 -16.07
C ARG A 44 -5.89 58.14 -17.33
N SER A 45 -6.44 58.66 -18.42
CA SER A 45 -5.87 58.83 -19.76
C SER A 45 -5.69 57.57 -20.61
N ILE A 46 -6.79 57.15 -21.26
CA ILE A 46 -6.71 56.41 -22.51
C ILE A 46 -6.79 57.44 -23.66
N PRO A 47 -5.79 57.54 -24.56
CA PRO A 47 -5.84 58.48 -25.69
C PRO A 47 -7.04 58.20 -26.61
N GLU A 48 -7.71 59.25 -27.11
CA GLU A 48 -8.95 59.17 -27.93
C GLU A 48 -8.90 58.21 -29.13
N LYS A 49 -7.71 57.78 -29.57
CA LYS A 49 -7.50 56.79 -30.64
C LYS A 49 -7.89 55.34 -30.30
N THR A 50 -8.41 55.05 -29.11
CA THR A 50 -8.78 53.68 -28.68
C THR A 50 -10.28 53.49 -28.39
N LYS A 51 -11.13 54.45 -28.79
CA LYS A 51 -12.58 54.22 -28.87
C LYS A 51 -12.86 53.17 -29.95
N GLY A 52 -13.12 51.93 -29.53
CA GLY A 52 -13.34 50.78 -30.42
C GLY A 52 -12.55 49.52 -30.05
N VAL A 53 -11.71 49.57 -29.00
CA VAL A 53 -10.99 48.39 -28.52
C VAL A 53 -11.95 47.45 -27.78
N VAL A 54 -12.25 46.31 -28.37
CA VAL A 54 -12.87 45.17 -27.68
C VAL A 54 -11.78 44.52 -26.82
N LEU A 55 -11.91 44.62 -25.50
CA LEU A 55 -11.10 43.81 -24.58
C LEU A 55 -11.56 42.35 -24.70
N VAL A 56 -10.76 41.52 -25.37
CA VAL A 56 -10.90 40.06 -25.30
C VAL A 56 -9.96 39.57 -24.21
N THR A 57 -10.44 39.53 -22.98
CA THR A 57 -9.83 38.68 -21.96
C THR A 57 -10.23 37.24 -22.29
N GLU A 58 -9.33 36.47 -22.92
CA GLU A 58 -9.49 35.01 -23.00
C GLU A 58 -9.35 34.45 -21.58
N ARG A 59 -10.46 34.43 -20.85
CA ARG A 59 -10.59 33.69 -19.60
C ARG A 59 -10.62 32.22 -20.01
N LEU A 60 -9.52 31.51 -19.78
CA LEU A 60 -9.54 30.04 -19.79
C LEU A 60 -10.65 29.62 -18.83
N MET A 61 -11.67 28.92 -19.34
CA MET A 61 -12.66 28.32 -18.45
C MET A 61 -11.95 27.33 -17.53
N PRO A 62 -12.35 27.20 -16.25
CA PRO A 62 -11.76 26.22 -15.36
C PRO A 62 -11.85 24.85 -16.04
N VAL A 63 -10.68 24.25 -16.24
CA VAL A 63 -10.58 22.90 -16.80
C VAL A 63 -10.35 21.97 -15.64
N ASP A 64 -11.17 20.94 -15.60
CA ASP A 64 -11.23 20.04 -14.47
C ASP A 64 -10.13 18.99 -14.57
N LEU A 65 -9.37 18.89 -13.48
CA LEU A 65 -8.28 17.94 -13.30
C LEU A 65 -8.66 17.08 -12.10
N ASP A 66 -8.90 15.80 -12.35
CA ASP A 66 -9.47 14.90 -11.35
C ASP A 66 -8.50 13.82 -10.91
N ILE A 67 -8.28 13.71 -9.60
CA ILE A 67 -7.66 12.52 -9.00
C ILE A 67 -8.75 11.51 -8.66
N VAL A 68 -8.68 10.36 -9.31
CA VAL A 68 -9.62 9.26 -9.12
C VAL A 68 -8.90 8.14 -8.39
N HIS A 69 -9.13 8.04 -7.07
CA HIS A 69 -8.55 6.98 -6.24
C HIS A 69 -9.57 5.88 -5.86
N PRO A 70 -9.17 4.60 -5.91
CA PRO A 70 -9.96 3.41 -5.63
C PRO A 70 -10.82 3.42 -4.38
N GLY A 71 -10.30 4.01 -3.31
CA GLY A 71 -10.92 3.99 -1.99
C GLY A 71 -11.73 5.24 -1.64
N THR A 72 -11.60 6.31 -2.43
CA THR A 72 -12.24 7.61 -2.15
C THR A 72 -13.14 8.08 -3.29
N GLY A 73 -13.07 7.46 -4.47
CA GLY A 73 -13.75 7.93 -5.67
C GLY A 73 -13.08 9.16 -6.28
N GLU A 74 -13.83 9.84 -7.13
CA GLU A 74 -13.54 11.22 -7.58
C GLU A 74 -13.80 12.14 -6.38
N LEU A 75 -12.76 12.86 -5.95
CA LEU A 75 -12.88 13.80 -4.85
C LEU A 75 -13.60 15.07 -5.33
N GLY A 76 -14.35 15.73 -4.45
CA GLY A 76 -14.89 17.06 -4.77
C GLY A 76 -13.76 18.06 -5.02
N GLU A 77 -13.96 19.01 -5.93
CA GLU A 77 -12.93 20.00 -6.31
C GLU A 77 -12.27 20.70 -5.11
N ALA A 78 -13.07 21.04 -4.09
CA ALA A 78 -12.57 21.70 -2.87
C ALA A 78 -11.55 20.84 -2.10
N GLU A 79 -11.68 19.52 -2.13
CA GLU A 79 -10.74 18.60 -1.47
C GLU A 79 -9.50 18.33 -2.34
N GLN A 80 -9.66 18.32 -3.66
CA GLN A 80 -8.54 18.17 -4.60
C GLN A 80 -7.59 19.37 -4.60
N ARG A 81 -8.13 20.58 -4.40
CA ARG A 81 -7.39 21.85 -4.33
C ARG A 81 -6.83 22.15 -2.93
N ASP A 82 -7.17 21.36 -1.92
CA ASP A 82 -6.72 21.53 -0.53
C ASP A 82 -5.38 20.82 -0.31
N SER A 83 -4.32 21.61 -0.16
CA SER A 83 -2.96 21.14 0.11
C SER A 83 -2.78 20.46 1.47
N THR A 84 -3.80 20.45 2.33
CA THR A 84 -3.79 19.76 3.63
C THR A 84 -4.53 18.42 3.62
N LYS A 85 -5.23 18.09 2.52
CA LYS A 85 -6.00 16.83 2.37
C LYS A 85 -5.57 16.09 1.11
N GLY A 86 -5.93 16.64 -0.06
CA GLY A 86 -5.67 16.09 -1.37
C GLY A 86 -6.23 14.68 -1.61
N GLY A 87 -5.96 14.16 -2.81
CA GLY A 87 -6.14 12.76 -3.20
C GLY A 87 -5.23 11.79 -2.46
N LEU A 88 -5.50 10.50 -2.61
CA LEU A 88 -4.56 9.43 -2.21
C LEU A 88 -3.98 8.77 -3.45
N VAL A 89 -2.69 8.46 -3.40
CA VAL A 89 -1.98 7.67 -4.41
C VAL A 89 -1.30 6.51 -3.72
N ALA A 90 -1.71 5.29 -4.06
CA ALA A 90 -1.11 4.10 -3.47
C ALA A 90 0.26 3.78 -4.11
N VAL A 91 1.26 3.52 -3.27
CA VAL A 91 2.43 2.74 -3.65
C VAL A 91 1.98 1.29 -3.79
N ARG A 92 2.11 0.73 -4.99
CA ARG A 92 1.95 -0.71 -5.24
C ARG A 92 3.20 -1.20 -5.94
N ARG A 93 3.93 -2.11 -5.31
CA ARG A 93 5.05 -2.76 -5.94
C ARG A 93 4.56 -4.10 -6.49
N GLY A 94 4.40 -4.15 -7.81
CA GLY A 94 4.15 -5.40 -8.52
C GLY A 94 5.46 -6.14 -8.79
N ASN A 95 5.35 -7.42 -9.16
CA ASN A 95 6.46 -8.12 -9.78
C ASN A 95 6.89 -7.32 -11.04
N PRO A 96 8.17 -6.98 -11.24
CA PRO A 96 8.63 -6.31 -12.45
C PRO A 96 8.25 -7.05 -13.75
N ALA A 97 8.09 -8.38 -13.69
CA ALA A 97 7.64 -9.20 -14.81
C ALA A 97 6.11 -9.11 -15.06
N HIS A 98 5.35 -8.67 -14.06
CA HIS A 98 3.90 -8.49 -14.11
C HIS A 98 3.52 -7.19 -13.37
N PRO A 99 3.84 -6.01 -13.95
CA PRO A 99 3.52 -4.74 -13.34
C PRO A 99 2.01 -4.69 -13.07
N MET A 100 1.67 -4.34 -11.84
CA MET A 100 0.27 -4.16 -11.47
C MET A 100 -0.22 -2.83 -12.03
N GLU A 101 -1.39 -2.84 -12.67
CA GLU A 101 -2.04 -1.60 -13.09
C GLU A 101 -2.12 -0.64 -11.89
N PRO A 102 -1.64 0.62 -12.04
CA PRO A 102 -1.75 1.60 -10.99
C PRO A 102 -3.22 1.87 -10.73
N ILE A 103 -3.55 1.87 -9.45
CA ILE A 103 -4.95 1.93 -9.06
C ILE A 103 -5.49 3.36 -9.11
N THR A 104 -4.62 4.36 -9.07
CA THR A 104 -4.99 5.79 -9.07
C THR A 104 -4.88 6.36 -10.46
N LYS A 105 -5.91 7.08 -10.89
CA LYS A 105 -5.95 7.76 -12.19
C LYS A 105 -5.96 9.27 -12.00
N LEU A 106 -5.42 9.97 -12.99
CA LEU A 106 -5.57 11.40 -13.16
C LEU A 106 -6.29 11.64 -14.47
N VAL A 107 -7.44 12.28 -14.41
CA VAL A 107 -8.30 12.53 -15.58
C VAL A 107 -8.29 14.02 -15.89
N ILE A 108 -7.91 14.36 -17.11
CA ILE A 108 -8.02 15.73 -17.63
C ILE A 108 -9.31 15.77 -18.45
N ARG A 109 -10.30 16.54 -18.01
CA ARG A 109 -11.58 16.64 -18.72
C ARG A 109 -11.44 17.44 -20.02
N PRO A 110 -12.18 17.08 -21.08
CA PRO A 110 -12.15 17.83 -22.32
C PRO A 110 -12.79 19.22 -22.14
N THR A 111 -12.24 20.23 -22.81
CA THR A 111 -12.87 21.54 -22.95
C THR A 111 -13.39 21.75 -24.36
N GLN A 112 -14.68 22.07 -24.47
CA GLN A 112 -15.31 22.34 -25.76
C GLN A 112 -15.14 23.80 -26.22
N SER A 113 -14.80 24.73 -25.30
CA SER A 113 -14.69 26.15 -25.64
C SER A 113 -13.39 26.49 -26.37
N GLN A 114 -12.34 25.68 -26.20
CA GLN A 114 -11.04 25.89 -26.83
C GLN A 114 -10.41 24.57 -27.31
N PRO A 115 -10.93 23.96 -28.38
CA PRO A 115 -10.53 22.61 -28.83
C PRO A 115 -9.13 22.54 -29.46
N SER A 116 -8.52 23.69 -29.80
CA SER A 116 -7.16 23.79 -30.34
C SER A 116 -6.07 23.91 -29.26
N LEU A 117 -6.47 24.11 -28.01
CA LEU A 117 -5.57 24.25 -26.88
C LEU A 117 -4.80 22.95 -26.61
N LYS A 118 -3.58 23.07 -26.09
CA LYS A 118 -2.81 21.92 -25.60
C LYS A 118 -2.61 22.04 -24.09
N TRP A 119 -2.62 20.90 -23.43
CA TRP A 119 -2.30 20.78 -22.01
C TRP A 119 -0.90 20.21 -21.83
N LYS A 120 -0.20 20.72 -20.81
CA LYS A 120 1.02 20.14 -20.26
C LYS A 120 0.85 19.96 -18.75
N LEU A 121 1.62 19.07 -18.16
CA LEU A 121 1.63 18.87 -16.71
C LEU A 121 2.97 19.28 -16.11
N ARG A 122 2.94 20.02 -15.00
CA ARG A 122 4.11 20.33 -14.18
C ARG A 122 3.98 19.62 -12.83
N PHE A 123 5.03 18.92 -12.43
CA PHE A 123 5.11 18.23 -11.15
C PHE A 123 6.58 17.96 -10.79
N SER A 124 6.85 17.77 -9.50
CA SER A 124 8.17 17.37 -9.00
C SER A 124 8.42 15.89 -9.30
N GLY A 125 8.76 15.59 -10.55
CA GLY A 125 8.93 14.21 -11.02
C GLY A 125 10.06 13.46 -10.31
N GLY A 126 9.81 12.20 -9.95
CA GLY A 126 10.83 11.16 -9.89
C GLY A 126 11.09 10.49 -8.54
N SER A 127 10.88 11.15 -7.41
CA SER A 127 11.19 10.57 -6.08
C SER A 127 9.98 10.00 -5.34
N LYS A 128 8.78 10.56 -5.55
CA LYS A 128 7.55 10.18 -4.84
C LYS A 128 6.52 9.49 -5.74
N PHE A 129 6.42 9.90 -7.00
CA PHE A 129 5.49 9.32 -7.95
C PHE A 129 5.95 9.49 -9.41
N LYS A 130 5.31 8.73 -10.30
CA LYS A 130 5.41 8.84 -11.77
C LYS A 130 4.01 8.83 -12.39
N LEU A 131 3.92 9.44 -13.58
CA LEU A 131 2.72 9.48 -14.41
C LEU A 131 2.95 8.72 -15.70
N TRP A 132 1.96 7.92 -16.09
CA TRP A 132 2.01 7.07 -17.27
C TRP A 132 0.80 7.30 -18.16
N LYS A 133 0.98 7.21 -19.47
CA LYS A 133 -0.11 7.33 -20.46
C LYS A 133 -0.90 6.03 -20.61
N ASP A 134 -0.33 4.91 -20.18
CA ASP A 134 -0.89 3.57 -20.31
C ASP A 134 -0.83 2.82 -18.97
N SER A 135 -1.79 1.91 -18.77
CA SER A 135 -1.88 1.05 -17.59
C SER A 135 -0.70 0.07 -17.46
N SER A 136 0.04 -0.17 -18.54
CA SER A 136 1.19 -1.08 -18.59
C SER A 136 2.53 -0.42 -18.23
N LEU A 137 2.52 0.89 -17.91
CA LEU A 137 3.69 1.65 -17.44
C LEU A 137 4.85 1.68 -18.45
N THR A 138 4.52 1.83 -19.73
CA THR A 138 5.53 1.86 -20.80
C THR A 138 5.81 3.26 -21.34
N GLN A 139 4.84 4.17 -21.25
CA GLN A 139 4.93 5.52 -21.80
C GLN A 139 4.83 6.57 -20.69
N ALA A 140 5.99 7.02 -20.20
CA ALA A 140 6.06 8.04 -19.16
C ALA A 140 5.55 9.41 -19.65
N VAL A 141 4.88 10.14 -18.76
CA VAL A 141 4.60 11.56 -18.92
C VAL A 141 5.83 12.34 -18.43
N VAL A 142 6.44 13.09 -19.34
CA VAL A 142 7.56 13.96 -19.02
C VAL A 142 7.05 15.37 -18.68
N PRO A 143 7.36 15.92 -17.48
CA PRO A 143 6.83 17.20 -17.03
C PRO A 143 7.20 18.32 -17.99
N GLU A 144 6.24 19.20 -18.29
CA GLU A 144 6.34 20.37 -19.19
C GLU A 144 6.74 20.06 -20.65
N GLN A 145 6.88 18.79 -21.00
CA GLN A 145 7.26 18.34 -22.35
C GLN A 145 6.14 17.56 -23.03
N THR A 146 5.42 16.74 -22.28
CA THR A 146 4.32 15.93 -22.84
C THR A 146 3.08 16.79 -23.05
N GLU A 147 2.53 16.76 -24.26
CA GLU A 147 1.33 17.52 -24.64
C GLU A 147 0.10 16.62 -24.79
N PHE A 148 -1.05 17.13 -24.34
CA PHE A 148 -2.35 16.49 -24.48
C PHE A 148 -3.33 17.42 -25.19
N ASN A 149 -4.24 16.86 -25.98
CA ASN A 149 -5.26 17.64 -26.70
C ASN A 149 -6.36 18.06 -25.74
N SER A 150 -6.78 19.33 -25.79
CA SER A 150 -7.87 19.82 -24.95
C SER A 150 -9.26 19.31 -25.35
N SER A 151 -9.42 18.83 -26.58
CA SER A 151 -10.69 18.36 -27.13
C SER A 151 -11.09 16.95 -26.69
N ALA A 152 -10.21 16.20 -26.03
CA ALA A 152 -10.44 14.82 -25.63
C ALA A 152 -10.14 14.62 -24.14
N GLU A 153 -10.93 13.74 -23.50
CA GLU A 153 -10.60 13.28 -22.16
C GLU A 153 -9.27 12.53 -22.18
N THR A 154 -8.37 12.87 -21.26
CA THR A 154 -7.09 12.20 -21.10
C THR A 154 -7.07 11.47 -19.77
N VAL A 155 -6.84 10.16 -19.80
CA VAL A 155 -6.68 9.35 -18.59
C VAL A 155 -5.20 8.99 -18.43
N LEU A 156 -4.63 9.37 -17.30
CA LEU A 156 -3.25 9.06 -16.90
C LEU A 156 -3.25 8.15 -15.67
N PHE A 157 -2.18 7.40 -15.49
CA PHE A 157 -2.03 6.45 -14.40
C PHE A 157 -0.93 6.91 -13.44
N LEU A 158 -1.25 7.00 -12.15
CA LEU A 158 -0.31 7.43 -11.10
C LEU A 158 0.31 6.22 -10.40
N GLU A 159 1.62 6.10 -10.54
CA GLU A 159 2.43 5.14 -9.80
C GLU A 159 3.06 5.85 -8.58
N GLY A 160 2.69 5.43 -7.37
CA GLY A 160 3.40 5.83 -6.16
C GLY A 160 4.73 5.09 -6.03
N LEU A 161 5.81 5.82 -5.75
CA LEU A 161 7.17 5.29 -5.60
C LEU A 161 7.66 5.29 -4.14
N ALA A 162 7.25 6.30 -3.36
CA ALA A 162 7.62 6.41 -1.96
C ALA A 162 6.60 7.25 -1.20
N LYS A 163 6.34 6.86 0.05
CA LYS A 163 5.41 7.53 0.96
C LYS A 163 5.70 9.02 1.12
N SER A 164 4.66 9.86 1.10
CA SER A 164 4.77 11.31 1.32
C SER A 164 5.11 11.64 2.78
N SER A 165 5.72 12.81 3.00
CA SER A 165 6.08 13.27 4.35
C SER A 165 4.94 13.98 5.08
N ALA A 166 3.94 14.47 4.35
CA ALA A 166 2.76 15.15 4.88
C ALA A 166 1.56 14.91 3.96
N LEU A 167 0.35 15.18 4.47
CA LEU A 167 -0.89 15.12 3.68
C LEU A 167 -0.85 16.22 2.62
N GLY A 168 -1.30 15.89 1.40
CA GLY A 168 -1.34 16.84 0.27
C GLY A 168 0.03 17.36 -0.17
N ALA A 169 1.14 16.72 0.27
CA ALA A 169 2.49 17.21 0.00
C ALA A 169 2.87 17.15 -1.49
N GLU A 170 2.25 16.24 -2.25
CA GLU A 170 2.50 16.10 -3.68
C GLU A 170 1.46 16.89 -4.48
N SER A 171 1.85 17.37 -5.66
CA SER A 171 0.91 18.05 -6.55
C SER A 171 1.22 17.83 -8.02
N VAL A 172 0.17 17.95 -8.84
CA VAL A 172 0.26 18.05 -10.29
C VAL A 172 -0.45 19.32 -10.73
N LYS A 173 0.25 20.13 -11.52
CA LYS A 173 -0.26 21.37 -12.10
C LYS A 173 -0.58 21.17 -13.57
N LEU A 174 -1.79 21.57 -13.98
CA LEU A 174 -2.19 21.67 -15.38
C LEU A 174 -1.75 23.00 -15.96
N LEU A 175 -1.08 22.97 -17.10
CA LEU A 175 -0.61 24.14 -17.84
C LEU A 175 -1.31 24.20 -19.21
N ALA A 176 -1.97 25.31 -19.51
CA ALA A 176 -2.51 25.65 -20.82
C ALA A 176 -1.38 26.17 -21.74
N VAL A 177 -1.28 25.68 -22.97
CA VAL A 177 -0.37 26.23 -23.99
C VAL A 177 -1.15 27.18 -24.90
N VAL A 178 -0.99 28.49 -24.70
CA VAL A 178 -1.66 29.55 -25.47
C VAL A 178 -0.60 30.34 -26.23
N GLY A 179 -0.66 30.31 -27.58
CA GLY A 179 0.28 31.09 -28.41
C GLY A 179 1.77 30.76 -28.15
N GLY A 180 2.08 29.51 -27.79
CA GLY A 180 3.43 29.06 -27.46
C GLY A 180 3.90 29.38 -26.03
N GLN A 181 3.07 30.02 -25.20
CA GLN A 181 3.32 30.28 -23.79
C GLN A 181 2.54 29.31 -22.91
N THR A 182 3.09 28.94 -21.75
CA THR A 182 2.41 28.11 -20.75
C THR A 182 1.81 28.96 -19.64
N VAL A 183 0.52 28.78 -19.36
CA VAL A 183 -0.21 29.45 -18.27
C VAL A 183 -0.74 28.38 -17.32
N GLU A 184 -0.64 28.60 -16.01
CA GLU A 184 -1.19 27.67 -15.01
C GLU A 184 -2.73 27.73 -15.06
N ALA A 185 -3.36 26.57 -15.20
CA ALA A 185 -4.80 26.42 -15.31
C ALA A 185 -5.43 25.83 -14.04
N GLU A 186 -4.82 24.76 -13.49
CA GLU A 186 -5.35 24.04 -12.34
C GLU A 186 -4.23 23.37 -11.54
N THR A 187 -4.44 23.14 -10.24
CA THR A 187 -3.53 22.34 -9.40
C THR A 187 -4.32 21.36 -8.54
N VAL A 188 -3.90 20.10 -8.57
CA VAL A 188 -4.40 19.06 -7.66
C VAL A 188 -3.31 18.63 -6.69
N TYR A 189 -3.70 18.39 -5.44
CA TYR A 189 -2.84 17.88 -4.38
C TYR A 189 -3.16 16.43 -4.06
N PHE A 190 -2.17 15.68 -3.61
CA PHE A 190 -2.35 14.31 -3.14
C PHE A 190 -1.26 13.85 -2.18
N THR A 191 -1.52 12.71 -1.56
CA THR A 191 -0.64 12.02 -0.63
C THR A 191 -0.28 10.65 -1.19
N VAL A 192 1.01 10.35 -1.29
CA VAL A 192 1.48 9.00 -1.63
C VAL A 192 1.51 8.14 -0.36
N VAL A 193 0.84 6.99 -0.38
CA VAL A 193 0.60 6.14 0.80
C VAL A 193 1.05 4.71 0.56
N GLU A 194 1.49 4.02 1.61
CA GLU A 194 1.74 2.58 1.56
C GLU A 194 0.40 1.84 1.58
N ALA A 195 0.11 1.10 0.50
CA ALA A 195 -1.19 0.44 0.35
C ALA A 195 -1.16 -1.07 0.62
N GLN A 196 0.01 -1.66 0.85
CA GLN A 196 0.15 -3.11 1.01
C GLN A 196 0.96 -3.43 2.25
N ILE A 197 0.33 -4.14 3.20
CA ILE A 197 0.95 -4.60 4.44
C ILE A 197 0.97 -6.13 4.44
N LEU A 198 2.16 -6.72 4.38
CA LEU A 198 2.31 -8.16 4.59
C LEU A 198 2.20 -8.44 6.10
N VAL A 199 1.29 -9.32 6.46
CA VAL A 199 1.10 -9.85 7.80
C VAL A 199 1.51 -11.31 7.79
N GLN A 200 2.28 -11.72 8.78
CA GLN A 200 2.73 -13.09 8.93
C GLN A 200 2.55 -13.57 10.36
N VAL A 201 1.98 -14.76 10.52
CA VAL A 201 1.84 -15.47 11.79
C VAL A 201 2.74 -16.70 11.74
N ARG A 202 3.58 -16.89 12.75
CA ARG A 202 4.47 -18.06 12.86
C ARG A 202 4.42 -18.68 14.24
N PHE A 203 4.45 -20.00 14.26
CA PHE A 203 4.61 -20.82 15.46
C PHE A 203 5.95 -21.55 15.40
N TRP A 204 6.71 -21.60 16.49
CA TRP A 204 8.06 -22.20 16.50
C TRP A 204 8.49 -22.66 17.89
N ILE A 205 9.35 -23.67 17.94
CA ILE A 205 9.88 -24.28 19.16
C ILE A 205 11.28 -23.74 19.43
N ARG A 206 11.48 -23.06 20.56
CA ARG A 206 12.77 -22.48 20.95
C ARG A 206 13.87 -23.52 21.06
N GLU A 207 13.54 -24.67 21.60
CA GLU A 207 14.47 -25.74 21.87
C GLU A 207 14.97 -26.36 20.55
N GLY A 208 16.12 -27.02 20.59
CA GLY A 208 16.62 -27.81 19.45
C GLY A 208 15.97 -29.19 19.36
N TRP A 209 15.38 -29.66 20.45
CA TRP A 209 14.57 -30.86 20.53
C TRP A 209 13.72 -30.86 21.80
N ILE A 210 12.66 -31.67 21.81
CA ILE A 210 11.79 -31.88 22.98
C ILE A 210 11.54 -33.37 23.19
N ASP A 211 11.29 -33.75 24.44
CA ASP A 211 11.01 -35.14 24.82
C ASP A 211 9.66 -35.60 24.28
N VAL A 212 9.66 -36.76 23.61
CA VAL A 212 8.44 -37.45 23.20
C VAL A 212 8.15 -38.49 24.26
N PRO A 213 7.06 -38.35 25.03
CA PRO A 213 6.83 -39.29 26.10
C PRO A 213 6.38 -40.63 25.51
N TRP A 214 6.54 -41.67 26.30
CA TRP A 214 6.21 -43.03 25.90
C TRP A 214 4.71 -43.17 25.59
N HIS A 215 4.38 -43.83 24.47
CA HIS A 215 3.02 -44.20 24.09
C HIS A 215 2.92 -45.73 23.91
N PRO A 216 1.82 -46.40 24.30
CA PRO A 216 1.68 -47.87 24.20
C PRO A 216 1.79 -48.44 22.77
N LEU A 217 1.55 -47.61 21.75
CA LEU A 217 1.71 -47.98 20.34
C LEU A 217 3.11 -47.69 19.79
N ASP A 218 3.97 -47.03 20.57
CA ASP A 218 5.38 -46.84 20.24
C ASP A 218 6.20 -48.06 20.66
N ASN A 219 7.32 -48.27 19.97
CA ASN A 219 8.29 -49.27 20.40
C ASN A 219 8.77 -48.90 21.82
N PRO A 220 8.51 -49.74 22.85
CA PRO A 220 8.79 -49.41 24.24
C PRO A 220 10.28 -49.28 24.57
N LEU A 221 11.16 -49.67 23.65
CA LEU A 221 12.62 -49.54 23.79
C LEU A 221 13.19 -48.33 23.04
N ALA A 222 12.36 -47.52 22.38
CA ALA A 222 12.80 -46.38 21.60
C ALA A 222 12.49 -45.08 22.35
N ASP A 223 13.43 -44.62 23.19
CA ASP A 223 13.41 -43.24 23.69
C ASP A 223 13.55 -42.31 22.49
N LYS A 224 12.51 -41.48 22.24
CA LYS A 224 12.42 -40.59 21.08
C LYS A 224 12.43 -39.14 21.53
N ILE A 225 12.95 -38.28 20.65
CA ILE A 225 12.84 -36.83 20.77
C ILE A 225 12.35 -36.25 19.45
N ALA A 226 11.52 -35.22 19.52
CA ALA A 226 11.09 -34.46 18.36
C ALA A 226 12.05 -33.28 18.14
N GLY A 227 12.44 -33.02 16.89
CA GLY A 227 13.30 -31.90 16.56
C GLY A 227 12.59 -30.56 16.78
N GLY A 228 13.28 -29.62 17.42
CA GLY A 228 12.84 -28.25 17.67
C GLY A 228 13.36 -27.26 16.60
N ASP A 229 13.02 -25.97 16.69
CA ASP A 229 13.45 -24.95 15.71
C ASP A 229 14.80 -24.30 16.09
N LYS A 230 15.28 -24.52 17.33
CA LYS A 230 16.54 -23.95 17.85
C LYS A 230 16.63 -22.45 17.57
N ARG A 231 15.61 -21.72 18.03
CA ARG A 231 15.47 -20.27 17.87
C ARG A 231 15.50 -19.62 19.24
N ASP A 232 16.06 -18.43 19.33
CA ASP A 232 15.93 -17.60 20.51
C ASP A 232 14.83 -16.55 20.29
N ASN A 233 14.72 -15.60 21.23
CA ASN A 233 13.76 -14.51 21.15
C ASN A 233 14.21 -13.43 20.14
N THR A 234 15.37 -13.59 19.51
CA THR A 234 15.84 -12.66 18.50
C THR A 234 15.14 -12.95 17.19
N PHE A 235 14.95 -11.88 16.43
CA PHE A 235 14.28 -11.95 15.14
C PHE A 235 15.09 -12.85 14.19
N ASP A 236 14.57 -14.03 13.90
CA ASP A 236 15.23 -15.01 13.03
C ASP A 236 14.61 -14.99 11.62
N LEU A 237 15.45 -14.63 10.66
CA LEU A 237 15.14 -14.62 9.23
C LEU A 237 15.03 -16.03 8.63
N THR A 238 15.52 -17.05 9.34
CA THR A 238 15.51 -18.42 8.83
C THR A 238 14.11 -19.03 8.87
N PRO A 239 13.76 -19.90 7.91
CA PRO A 239 12.44 -20.54 7.81
C PRO A 239 12.29 -21.68 8.82
N ARG A 240 12.53 -21.40 10.11
CA ARG A 240 12.41 -22.38 11.20
C ARG A 240 11.15 -22.08 11.98
N PHE A 241 10.11 -22.86 11.70
CA PHE A 241 8.79 -22.75 12.30
C PHE A 241 8.09 -24.11 12.21
N ARG A 242 7.14 -24.35 13.11
CA ARG A 242 6.15 -25.42 13.02
C ARG A 242 5.09 -25.11 11.98
N VAL A 243 4.59 -23.89 12.03
CA VAL A 243 3.47 -23.42 11.22
C VAL A 243 3.74 -21.97 10.83
N ALA A 244 3.44 -21.61 9.59
CA ALA A 244 3.41 -20.23 9.17
C ALA A 244 2.24 -19.94 8.23
N GLN A 245 1.65 -18.77 8.41
CA GLN A 245 0.65 -18.20 7.52
C GLN A 245 1.05 -16.79 7.12
N GLU A 246 0.81 -16.41 5.87
CA GLU A 246 1.03 -15.04 5.40
C GLU A 246 -0.18 -14.53 4.61
N ALA A 247 -0.40 -13.21 4.66
CA ALA A 247 -1.37 -12.52 3.84
C ALA A 247 -0.97 -11.05 3.64
N VAL A 248 -1.37 -10.47 2.51
CA VAL A 248 -1.20 -9.03 2.26
C VAL A 248 -2.55 -8.33 2.46
N LEU A 249 -2.57 -7.32 3.33
CA LEU A 249 -3.73 -6.49 3.60
C LEU A 249 -3.57 -5.15 2.87
N GLN A 250 -4.67 -4.68 2.29
CA GLN A 250 -4.77 -3.36 1.67
C GLN A 250 -5.87 -2.56 2.39
N PRO A 251 -5.51 -1.61 3.28
CA PRO A 251 -6.49 -0.93 4.11
C PRO A 251 -7.33 0.09 3.34
N PHE A 252 -7.04 0.41 2.08
CA PHE A 252 -7.84 1.30 1.24
C PHE A 252 -8.73 0.49 0.28
N LYS A 253 -10.01 0.86 0.12
CA LYS A 253 -10.94 0.15 -0.80
C LYS A 253 -10.52 0.31 -2.27
N GLU A 254 -10.94 -0.61 -3.16
CA GLU A 254 -10.66 -0.54 -4.60
C GLU A 254 -11.89 -0.08 -5.44
N LEU A 255 -11.70 0.69 -6.54
CA LEU A 255 -12.77 1.27 -7.38
C LEU A 255 -13.38 0.26 -8.35
N ASN A 256 -12.61 -0.75 -8.77
CA ASN A 256 -13.07 -1.74 -9.73
C ASN A 256 -12.45 -3.11 -9.38
N PRO A 257 -13.20 -4.03 -8.75
CA PRO A 257 -12.71 -5.37 -8.42
C PRO A 257 -12.57 -6.29 -9.66
N SER A 258 -12.56 -5.72 -10.87
CA SER A 258 -12.82 -6.39 -12.14
C SER A 258 -11.71 -7.32 -12.64
N THR A 259 -10.63 -7.57 -11.88
CA THR A 259 -9.70 -8.66 -12.19
C THR A 259 -10.21 -9.96 -11.56
N PRO A 260 -10.72 -10.93 -12.35
CA PRO A 260 -11.30 -12.17 -11.82
C PRO A 260 -10.26 -13.11 -11.20
N THR A 261 -8.97 -12.84 -11.45
CA THR A 261 -7.85 -13.70 -11.04
C THR A 261 -7.62 -13.73 -9.53
N TYR A 262 -8.08 -12.71 -8.80
CA TYR A 262 -8.05 -12.66 -7.34
C TYR A 262 -9.33 -11.98 -6.86
N PRO A 263 -10.41 -12.70 -6.52
CA PRO A 263 -11.61 -12.08 -6.00
C PRO A 263 -11.23 -11.25 -4.76
N SER A 264 -11.29 -9.93 -4.88
CA SER A 264 -11.11 -9.01 -3.77
C SER A 264 -12.38 -9.03 -2.91
N LEU A 265 -12.61 -10.16 -2.24
CA LEU A 265 -13.63 -10.27 -1.22
C LEU A 265 -13.29 -9.24 -0.13
N HIS A 266 -14.08 -8.16 -0.10
CA HIS A 266 -13.97 -7.08 0.86
C HIS A 266 -12.61 -6.37 0.83
N GLY A 267 -12.08 -6.02 -0.34
CA GLY A 267 -10.88 -5.16 -0.44
C GLY A 267 -9.59 -5.77 0.13
N ILE A 268 -9.59 -7.07 0.43
CA ILE A 268 -8.39 -7.87 0.66
C ILE A 268 -8.04 -8.49 -0.66
N ARG A 269 -6.99 -7.99 -1.33
CA ARG A 269 -6.33 -8.81 -2.34
C ARG A 269 -5.49 -9.83 -1.61
N GLN A 270 -6.04 -11.03 -1.44
CA GLN A 270 -5.29 -12.18 -0.98
C GLN A 270 -4.38 -12.62 -2.14
N PHE A 271 -3.25 -11.93 -2.31
CA PHE A 271 -2.27 -12.21 -3.37
C PHE A 271 -1.60 -13.57 -3.19
N SER A 272 -1.53 -14.04 -1.96
CA SER A 272 -1.09 -15.39 -1.61
C SER A 272 -1.74 -15.79 -0.29
N LYS A 273 -2.41 -16.94 -0.25
CA LYS A 273 -2.62 -17.71 0.97
C LYS A 273 -1.49 -18.72 1.01
N VAL A 274 -0.43 -18.44 1.76
CA VAL A 274 0.58 -19.47 1.98
C VAL A 274 0.42 -19.98 3.38
N ASN A 275 -0.12 -21.19 3.46
CA ASN A 275 0.03 -22.03 4.63
C ASN A 275 1.28 -22.88 4.42
N LYS A 276 2.22 -22.81 5.34
CA LYS A 276 3.41 -23.65 5.31
C LYS A 276 3.56 -24.34 6.65
N ALA A 277 3.79 -25.65 6.59
CA ALA A 277 4.23 -26.41 7.75
C ALA A 277 5.74 -26.57 7.72
N GLY A 278 6.35 -26.57 8.90
CA GLY A 278 7.73 -26.99 9.10
C GLY A 278 7.92 -28.47 8.78
N ARG A 279 9.14 -28.95 9.00
CA ARG A 279 9.41 -30.39 8.97
C ARG A 279 9.32 -30.92 10.39
N SER A 280 8.51 -31.95 10.59
CA SER A 280 8.57 -32.79 11.79
C SER A 280 9.69 -33.80 11.62
N THR A 281 10.54 -33.92 12.63
CA THR A 281 11.65 -34.88 12.67
C THR A 281 11.65 -35.62 14.00
N LEU A 282 11.89 -36.93 13.95
CA LEU A 282 12.08 -37.75 15.14
C LEU A 282 13.49 -38.32 15.18
N TYR A 283 14.09 -38.31 16.36
CA TYR A 283 15.41 -38.89 16.61
C TYR A 283 15.33 -39.94 17.70
N HIS A 284 16.20 -40.94 17.61
CA HIS A 284 16.45 -41.87 18.69
C HIS A 284 17.34 -41.18 19.74
N LYS A 285 16.77 -40.86 20.91
CA LYS A 285 17.42 -40.02 21.94
C LYS A 285 18.80 -40.57 22.37
N PRO A 286 18.98 -41.87 22.68
CA PRO A 286 20.26 -42.40 23.16
C PRO A 286 21.43 -42.21 22.21
N SER A 287 21.19 -42.16 20.90
CA SER A 287 22.22 -41.99 19.88
C SER A 287 22.34 -40.57 19.34
N SER A 288 21.49 -39.64 19.80
CA SER A 288 21.36 -38.32 19.18
C SER A 288 21.78 -37.17 20.10
N VAL A 289 21.93 -37.40 21.40
CA VAL A 289 22.34 -36.39 22.39
C VAL A 289 23.39 -36.93 23.36
N SER A 290 24.15 -36.04 23.99
CA SER A 290 25.21 -36.39 24.95
C SER A 290 24.68 -37.00 26.25
N TYR A 291 23.51 -36.56 26.71
CA TYR A 291 22.94 -36.94 28.00
C TYR A 291 21.48 -37.39 27.83
N PRO A 292 21.23 -38.63 27.37
CA PRO A 292 19.87 -39.09 27.03
C PRO A 292 18.92 -39.17 28.22
N ASN A 293 19.44 -39.28 29.44
CA ASN A 293 18.64 -39.27 30.67
C ASN A 293 18.26 -37.86 31.15
N LEU A 294 18.71 -36.81 30.46
CA LEU A 294 18.40 -35.41 30.77
C LEU A 294 17.44 -34.82 29.72
N THR A 295 16.75 -33.75 30.10
CA THR A 295 15.93 -32.93 29.19
C THR A 295 16.80 -32.00 28.33
N TYR A 296 16.17 -31.24 27.43
CA TYR A 296 16.87 -30.27 26.58
C TYR A 296 17.60 -29.21 27.41
N SER A 297 18.85 -28.93 27.05
CA SER A 297 19.62 -27.85 27.64
C SER A 297 20.75 -27.40 26.71
N ALA A 298 21.43 -26.32 27.07
CA ALA A 298 22.60 -25.85 26.32
C ALA A 298 23.73 -26.90 26.25
N SER A 299 23.86 -27.75 27.27
CA SER A 299 24.85 -28.85 27.31
C SER A 299 24.34 -30.16 26.71
N ASN A 300 23.03 -30.28 26.45
CA ASN A 300 22.40 -31.48 25.93
C ASN A 300 21.69 -31.22 24.59
N GLN A 301 22.44 -30.76 23.59
CA GLN A 301 21.92 -30.52 22.24
C GLN A 301 21.99 -31.78 21.37
N LEU A 302 21.27 -31.77 20.25
CA LEU A 302 21.48 -32.76 19.19
C LEU A 302 22.95 -32.74 18.73
N PHE A 303 23.55 -33.91 18.54
CA PHE A 303 24.85 -34.01 17.89
C PHE A 303 24.78 -33.43 16.47
N PRO A 304 25.86 -32.80 15.97
CA PRO A 304 25.92 -32.33 14.59
C PRO A 304 25.69 -33.42 13.53
N TRP A 305 25.96 -34.68 13.87
CA TRP A 305 25.77 -35.86 13.02
C TRP A 305 24.50 -36.66 13.34
N ALA A 306 23.65 -36.19 14.26
CA ALA A 306 22.40 -36.87 14.59
C ALA A 306 21.49 -36.93 13.35
N THR A 307 21.12 -38.15 12.95
CA THR A 307 20.25 -38.37 11.79
C THR A 307 18.83 -38.67 12.26
N PRO A 308 17.80 -37.98 11.72
CA PRO A 308 16.43 -38.30 12.05
C PRO A 308 16.09 -39.75 11.66
N THR A 309 15.43 -40.46 12.57
CA THR A 309 14.81 -41.76 12.32
C THR A 309 13.58 -41.65 11.42
N ALA A 310 12.89 -40.51 11.44
CA ALA A 310 11.77 -40.21 10.57
C ALA A 310 11.69 -38.71 10.29
N ILE A 311 11.19 -38.35 9.09
CA ILE A 311 10.96 -36.97 8.68
C ILE A 311 9.70 -36.90 7.84
N THR A 312 8.87 -35.89 8.09
CA THR A 312 7.69 -35.61 7.27
C THR A 312 7.26 -34.15 7.46
N SER A 313 6.24 -33.71 6.73
CA SER A 313 5.63 -32.40 6.88
C SER A 313 4.19 -32.54 7.36
N PRO A 314 3.77 -31.79 8.39
CA PRO A 314 2.37 -31.69 8.78
C PRO A 314 1.47 -31.24 7.62
N SER A 315 0.20 -31.67 7.68
CA SER A 315 -0.81 -31.26 6.71
C SER A 315 -1.22 -29.81 6.93
N THR A 316 -1.32 -29.02 5.85
CA THR A 316 -1.78 -27.63 5.90
C THR A 316 -3.29 -27.48 5.61
N THR A 317 -4.01 -28.60 5.51
CA THR A 317 -5.44 -28.64 5.11
C THR A 317 -6.38 -27.96 6.11
N ARG A 318 -6.01 -27.95 7.39
CA ARG A 318 -6.78 -27.28 8.46
C ARG A 318 -6.35 -25.83 8.70
N MET A 319 -5.36 -25.34 7.96
CA MET A 319 -4.88 -23.96 8.07
C MET A 319 -5.67 -23.04 7.15
N ASN A 320 -6.15 -21.93 7.68
CA ASN A 320 -7.02 -21.01 6.97
C ASN A 320 -6.65 -19.56 7.20
N VAL A 321 -6.75 -18.80 6.11
CA VAL A 321 -6.62 -17.36 6.09
C VAL A 321 -7.90 -16.87 5.43
N THR A 322 -8.79 -16.30 6.24
CA THR A 322 -10.11 -15.89 5.78
C THR A 322 -10.23 -14.37 5.84
N PRO A 323 -10.66 -13.72 4.75
CA PRO A 323 -10.96 -12.30 4.78
C PRO A 323 -12.13 -12.04 5.74
N VAL A 324 -12.03 -10.98 6.54
CA VAL A 324 -13.12 -10.52 7.41
C VAL A 324 -13.75 -9.29 6.75
N PRO A 325 -15.09 -9.14 6.77
CA PRO A 325 -15.74 -7.95 6.24
C PRO A 325 -15.11 -6.68 6.78
N ARG A 326 -14.86 -5.74 5.88
CA ARG A 326 -14.22 -4.47 6.25
C ARG A 326 -15.15 -3.64 7.13
N PRO A 327 -14.65 -3.08 8.24
CA PRO A 327 -15.43 -2.15 9.05
C PRO A 327 -15.74 -0.84 8.30
N ASN A 328 -14.83 -0.40 7.43
CA ASN A 328 -14.96 0.82 6.62
C ASN A 328 -13.96 0.84 5.45
N ASP A 329 -14.02 1.90 4.64
CA ASP A 329 -13.20 2.10 3.43
C ASP A 329 -11.71 2.41 3.72
N ARG A 330 -11.33 2.50 5.00
CA ARG A 330 -9.94 2.71 5.48
C ARG A 330 -9.42 1.61 6.42
N THR A 331 -10.16 0.52 6.59
CA THR A 331 -9.77 -0.58 7.48
C THR A 331 -9.88 -1.92 6.75
N ALA A 332 -8.82 -2.72 6.78
CA ALA A 332 -8.83 -4.12 6.35
C ALA A 332 -8.66 -5.03 7.57
N LYS A 333 -9.40 -6.14 7.62
CA LYS A 333 -9.31 -7.14 8.70
C LYS A 333 -9.21 -8.52 8.10
N ILE A 334 -8.31 -9.34 8.63
CA ILE A 334 -8.13 -10.73 8.23
C ILE A 334 -8.08 -11.63 9.45
N ARG A 335 -8.46 -12.89 9.28
CA ARG A 335 -8.41 -13.92 10.31
C ARG A 335 -7.47 -15.04 9.87
N PHE A 336 -6.49 -15.32 10.71
CA PHE A 336 -5.57 -16.44 10.63
C PHE A 336 -6.02 -17.49 11.64
N HIS A 337 -6.46 -18.65 11.17
CA HIS A 337 -6.93 -19.69 12.07
C HIS A 337 -6.58 -21.08 11.55
N GLY A 338 -6.44 -22.03 12.45
CA GLY A 338 -6.19 -23.41 12.04
C GLY A 338 -5.73 -24.30 13.16
N ALA A 339 -5.40 -25.52 12.75
CA ALA A 339 -4.91 -26.59 13.59
C ALA A 339 -3.76 -27.30 12.84
N ALA A 340 -2.71 -27.68 13.54
CA ALA A 340 -1.64 -28.52 12.99
C ALA A 340 -1.07 -29.47 14.03
N ASN A 341 -1.09 -30.78 13.77
CA ASN A 341 -0.48 -31.80 14.62
C ASN A 341 0.85 -32.31 14.06
N ASP A 342 1.62 -32.99 14.92
CA ASP A 342 2.80 -33.73 14.49
C ASP A 342 2.39 -35.12 13.95
N PRO A 343 2.51 -35.37 12.63
CA PRO A 343 2.12 -36.64 12.02
C PRO A 343 3.03 -37.82 12.36
N LEU A 344 4.20 -37.60 12.99
CA LEU A 344 5.09 -38.68 13.41
C LEU A 344 4.81 -39.17 14.84
N ILE A 345 4.05 -38.39 15.62
CA ILE A 345 3.69 -38.71 17.00
C ILE A 345 2.24 -39.15 17.05
N VAL A 346 2.02 -40.42 17.38
CA VAL A 346 0.68 -40.98 17.53
C VAL A 346 -0.02 -40.30 18.71
N GLY A 347 -1.20 -39.73 18.46
CA GLY A 347 -1.96 -39.02 19.49
C GLY A 347 -1.39 -37.65 19.87
N SER A 348 -0.53 -37.05 19.02
CA SER A 348 -0.14 -35.66 19.22
C SER A 348 -1.34 -34.73 19.21
N PHE A 349 -1.35 -33.78 20.15
CA PHE A 349 -2.30 -32.68 20.15
C PHE A 349 -2.01 -31.73 19.01
N ASP A 350 -3.05 -31.03 18.58
CA ASP A 350 -2.93 -29.95 17.61
C ASP A 350 -2.25 -28.75 18.28
N ILE A 351 -1.58 -27.95 17.45
CA ILE A 351 -1.37 -26.53 17.71
C ILE A 351 -2.59 -25.83 17.12
N ASP A 352 -3.41 -25.22 17.95
CA ASP A 352 -4.61 -24.49 17.57
C ASP A 352 -4.44 -22.98 17.71
N TRP A 353 -5.04 -22.23 16.77
CA TRP A 353 -5.07 -20.78 16.83
C TRP A 353 -6.23 -20.17 16.07
N ASP A 354 -6.61 -18.98 16.53
CA ASP A 354 -7.56 -18.11 15.87
C ASP A 354 -7.26 -16.65 16.20
N VAL A 355 -6.55 -15.99 15.29
CA VAL A 355 -6.05 -14.63 15.46
C VAL A 355 -6.59 -13.74 14.36
N ASN A 356 -7.17 -12.61 14.74
CA ASN A 356 -7.51 -11.55 13.81
C ASN A 356 -6.47 -10.44 13.82
N VAL A 357 -6.19 -9.92 12.63
CA VAL A 357 -5.34 -8.76 12.43
C VAL A 357 -6.12 -7.73 11.61
N ALA A 358 -6.19 -6.50 12.11
CA ALA A 358 -6.72 -5.38 11.34
C ALA A 358 -5.66 -4.29 11.17
N ILE A 359 -5.69 -3.65 9.99
CA ILE A 359 -4.89 -2.46 9.66
C ILE A 359 -5.86 -1.31 9.43
N ASN A 360 -5.71 -0.26 10.22
CA ASN A 360 -6.51 0.97 10.17
C ASN A 360 -5.66 2.10 9.57
N ALA A 361 -6.16 2.67 8.48
CA ALA A 361 -5.57 3.78 7.73
C ALA A 361 -6.39 5.07 7.84
N SER A 362 -7.04 5.31 9.00
CA SER A 362 -7.76 6.57 9.26
C SER A 362 -6.82 7.76 9.10
N ASP A 363 -5.60 7.65 9.62
CA ASP A 363 -4.45 8.45 9.21
C ASP A 363 -3.64 7.66 8.15
N PRO A 364 -3.64 8.09 6.88
CA PRO A 364 -2.95 7.36 5.81
C PRO A 364 -1.41 7.45 5.90
N LEU A 365 -0.86 8.36 6.72
CA LEU A 365 0.57 8.47 6.99
C LEU A 365 1.00 7.72 8.25
N GLN A 366 0.05 7.34 9.11
CA GLN A 366 0.31 6.61 10.35
C GLN A 366 -0.64 5.43 10.48
N LEU A 367 -0.33 4.35 9.76
CA LEU A 367 -1.11 3.12 9.80
C LEU A 367 -1.03 2.49 11.19
N LYS A 368 -2.17 2.05 11.70
CA LYS A 368 -2.26 1.37 13.00
C LYS A 368 -2.70 -0.07 12.83
N TYR A 369 -2.16 -0.96 13.65
CA TYR A 369 -2.62 -2.34 13.74
C TYR A 369 -3.45 -2.58 14.99
N SER A 370 -4.32 -3.59 14.92
CA SER A 370 -4.94 -4.22 16.07
C SER A 370 -4.95 -5.74 15.92
N ILE A 371 -4.57 -6.45 16.98
CA ILE A 371 -4.49 -7.91 17.03
C ILE A 371 -5.38 -8.41 18.18
N ASP A 372 -6.29 -9.32 17.88
CA ASP A 372 -7.18 -9.97 18.83
C ASP A 372 -7.30 -11.47 18.52
N GLY A 373 -7.86 -12.26 19.45
CA GLY A 373 -8.08 -13.69 19.26
C GLY A 373 -7.43 -14.53 20.34
N TRP A 374 -7.09 -15.77 19.99
CA TRP A 374 -6.46 -16.73 20.89
C TRP A 374 -5.53 -17.68 20.14
N HIS A 375 -4.64 -18.33 20.89
CA HIS A 375 -3.81 -19.43 20.43
C HIS A 375 -3.48 -20.34 21.61
N ASP A 376 -3.04 -21.56 21.34
CA ASP A 376 -2.53 -22.44 22.39
C ASP A 376 -1.29 -21.84 23.06
N ASP A 377 -1.11 -22.10 24.35
CA ASP A 377 0.06 -21.63 25.11
C ASP A 377 1.39 -22.06 24.49
N TYR A 378 1.43 -23.21 23.82
CA TYR A 378 2.61 -23.74 23.15
C TYR A 378 2.34 -24.08 21.68
N PRO A 379 3.31 -23.85 20.76
CA PRO A 379 4.66 -23.33 20.99
C PRO A 379 4.69 -21.79 20.99
N ALA A 380 5.88 -21.19 20.86
CA ALA A 380 5.98 -19.74 20.75
C ALA A 380 5.28 -19.24 19.48
N ILE A 381 4.65 -18.07 19.56
CA ILE A 381 3.99 -17.41 18.42
C ILE A 381 4.54 -16.01 18.23
N GLU A 382 4.72 -15.63 16.97
CA GLU A 382 5.04 -14.26 16.57
C GLU A 382 4.14 -13.79 15.44
N ILE A 383 3.75 -12.51 15.49
CA ILE A 383 3.02 -11.84 14.41
C ILE A 383 3.85 -10.65 13.95
N ASN A 384 4.25 -10.70 12.69
CA ASN A 384 5.10 -9.72 12.05
C ASN A 384 4.34 -8.97 10.96
N MET A 385 4.70 -7.71 10.76
CA MET A 385 4.11 -6.85 9.74
C MET A 385 5.21 -6.16 8.94
N ARG A 386 5.01 -5.99 7.64
CA ARG A 386 5.93 -5.27 6.77
C ARG A 386 5.17 -4.44 5.75
N PRO A 387 5.38 -3.11 5.71
CA PRO A 387 4.87 -2.29 4.62
C PRO A 387 5.67 -2.49 3.32
N ASP A 388 5.07 -2.08 2.21
CA ASP A 388 5.74 -1.87 0.91
C ASP A 388 6.44 -3.13 0.35
N VAL A 389 5.62 -4.07 -0.10
CA VAL A 389 6.04 -5.45 -0.34
C VAL A 389 6.06 -5.76 -1.84
N GLU A 390 7.24 -6.04 -2.38
CA GLU A 390 7.50 -6.12 -3.84
C GLU A 390 6.89 -7.33 -4.56
N SER A 391 6.74 -8.50 -3.91
CA SER A 391 6.06 -9.69 -4.48
C SER A 391 5.99 -10.87 -3.50
N PRO A 392 4.82 -11.47 -3.19
CA PRO A 392 4.74 -12.77 -2.51
C PRO A 392 5.17 -13.95 -3.41
N PRO A 393 5.52 -15.14 -2.85
CA PRO A 393 5.52 -15.49 -1.43
C PRO A 393 6.87 -15.30 -0.72
N PHE A 394 6.83 -14.81 0.53
CA PHE A 394 8.05 -14.48 1.30
C PHE A 394 8.51 -15.59 2.23
N LEU A 395 7.60 -16.52 2.56
CA LEU A 395 7.93 -17.75 3.30
C LEU A 395 8.97 -18.66 2.61
N SER A 396 9.40 -18.35 1.37
CA SER A 396 10.46 -19.04 0.63
C SER A 396 11.76 -18.25 0.48
N THR A 397 11.77 -16.93 0.66
CA THR A 397 12.92 -16.09 0.25
C THR A 397 13.72 -15.52 1.43
N GLY A 398 13.28 -15.72 2.67
CA GLY A 398 13.99 -15.21 3.85
C GLY A 398 14.04 -13.68 3.92
N ALA A 399 13.17 -12.98 3.17
CA ALA A 399 13.16 -11.53 3.19
C ALA A 399 12.74 -11.03 4.59
N GLY A 400 13.53 -10.12 5.14
CA GLY A 400 13.34 -9.66 6.50
C GLY A 400 12.09 -8.83 6.71
N PHE A 401 11.50 -9.01 7.89
CA PHE A 401 10.61 -8.06 8.53
C PHE A 401 11.47 -7.13 9.38
N THR A 402 11.16 -5.85 9.38
CA THR A 402 11.96 -4.82 10.07
C THR A 402 11.34 -4.37 11.40
N THR A 403 10.16 -4.86 11.76
CA THR A 403 9.47 -4.44 12.97
C THR A 403 10.08 -5.12 14.21
N ASN A 404 11.01 -4.42 14.86
CA ASN A 404 11.44 -4.68 16.22
C ASN A 404 11.00 -3.50 17.13
N PRO A 405 10.23 -3.73 18.20
CA PRO A 405 9.67 -5.01 18.65
C PRO A 405 8.58 -5.55 17.71
N GLN A 406 8.37 -6.87 17.73
CA GLN A 406 7.31 -7.50 16.95
C GLN A 406 5.93 -6.97 17.40
N PRO A 407 4.98 -6.76 16.47
CA PRO A 407 3.60 -6.42 16.79
C PRO A 407 2.98 -7.34 17.84
N TYR A 408 3.19 -8.66 17.76
CA TYR A 408 2.85 -9.61 18.82
C TYR A 408 3.92 -10.69 18.96
N PHE A 409 4.19 -11.07 20.22
CA PHE A 409 5.14 -12.11 20.57
C PHE A 409 4.68 -12.75 21.88
N TRP A 410 4.52 -14.07 21.85
CA TRP A 410 4.32 -14.89 23.04
C TRP A 410 5.36 -16.00 23.06
N LEU A 411 5.93 -16.22 24.24
CA LEU A 411 6.92 -17.24 24.47
C LEU A 411 6.48 -18.06 25.67
N HIS A 412 6.08 -19.30 25.39
CA HIS A 412 5.74 -20.25 26.42
C HIS A 412 6.88 -20.41 27.46
N PRO A 413 6.59 -20.45 28.76
CA PRO A 413 7.55 -20.91 29.75
C PRO A 413 7.84 -22.41 29.55
N LEU A 414 9.05 -22.75 29.05
CA LEU A 414 9.57 -24.08 28.70
C LEU A 414 8.77 -25.30 29.24
N PRO A 415 8.21 -26.17 28.38
CA PRO A 415 7.67 -27.44 28.84
C PRO A 415 8.81 -28.47 29.01
N SER A 416 8.62 -29.43 29.90
CA SER A 416 9.55 -30.56 30.06
C SER A 416 9.43 -31.61 28.95
N ASP A 417 8.26 -31.74 28.29
CA ASP A 417 7.95 -32.77 27.29
C ASP A 417 6.73 -32.42 26.39
N VAL A 418 6.46 -33.23 25.34
CA VAL A 418 5.37 -33.04 24.35
C VAL A 418 3.95 -33.26 24.92
N PHE A 419 3.76 -34.00 26.03
CA PHE A 419 2.42 -34.16 26.60
C PHE A 419 2.07 -33.08 27.63
N ALA A 420 3.06 -32.42 28.22
CA ALA A 420 2.85 -31.16 28.95
C ALA A 420 2.17 -30.09 28.08
N LEU A 421 2.22 -30.23 26.75
CA LEU A 421 1.51 -29.39 25.79
C LEU A 421 -0.01 -29.54 25.86
N GLY A 422 -0.52 -30.73 26.22
CA GLY A 422 -1.95 -30.99 26.39
C GLY A 422 -2.58 -30.32 27.62
N ASN A 423 -1.76 -29.73 28.50
CA ASN A 423 -2.20 -28.95 29.65
C ASN A 423 -2.08 -27.43 29.41
N GLY A 424 -1.66 -27.01 28.21
CA GLY A 424 -1.63 -25.60 27.85
C GLY A 424 -3.04 -25.02 27.89
N SER A 425 -3.20 -23.87 28.52
CA SER A 425 -4.45 -23.10 28.46
C SER A 425 -4.47 -22.24 27.20
N ASP A 426 -5.64 -22.00 26.62
CA ASP A 426 -5.79 -21.00 25.57
C ASP A 426 -5.29 -19.63 26.05
N ILE A 427 -4.36 -19.04 25.31
CA ILE A 427 -3.88 -17.69 25.56
C ILE A 427 -4.77 -16.73 24.78
N THR A 428 -5.58 -15.97 25.50
CA THR A 428 -6.38 -14.90 24.91
C THR A 428 -5.52 -13.64 24.74
N ILE A 429 -5.53 -13.05 23.55
CA ILE A 429 -4.90 -11.76 23.27
C ILE A 429 -5.83 -10.65 23.78
N SER A 430 -5.81 -10.42 25.10
CA SER A 430 -6.63 -9.41 25.77
C SER A 430 -5.81 -8.54 26.74
N PRO A 431 -6.00 -7.20 26.73
CA PRO A 431 -6.81 -6.45 25.77
C PRO A 431 -6.23 -6.55 24.36
N THR A 432 -7.03 -6.22 23.35
CA THR A 432 -6.59 -6.14 21.94
C THR A 432 -5.27 -5.40 21.85
N LYS A 433 -4.26 -6.02 21.26
CA LYS A 433 -2.94 -5.41 21.14
C LYS A 433 -2.93 -4.44 19.96
N THR A 434 -2.59 -3.18 20.22
CA THR A 434 -2.60 -2.11 19.21
C THR A 434 -1.24 -1.43 19.14
N GLY A 435 -0.89 -0.91 17.96
CA GLY A 435 0.30 -0.10 17.78
C GLY A 435 0.42 0.46 16.37
N ASP A 436 1.55 1.10 16.08
CA ASP A 436 1.84 1.65 14.76
C ASP A 436 2.49 0.59 13.87
N VAL A 437 2.10 0.54 12.60
CA VAL A 437 2.82 -0.19 11.57
C VAL A 437 4.06 0.64 11.21
N LYS A 438 5.25 0.11 11.54
CA LYS A 438 6.53 0.80 11.38
C LYS A 438 7.31 0.30 10.17
#